data_AF-A0A935VE72-F1
#
_entry.id   AF-A0A935VE72-F1
#
_cell.length_a   1.000
_cell.length_b   1.000
_cell.length_c   1.000
_cell.angle_alpha   90.00
_cell.angle_beta   90.00
_cell.angle_gamma   90.00
#
_symmetry.space_group_name_H-M   'P 1'
#
loop_
_entity.id
_entity.type
_entity.pdbx_description
1 polymer ?
#
loop_
_entity_poly.entity_id
_entity_poly.type
_entity_poly.pdbx_seq_one_letter_code
_entity_poly.pdbx_strand_id
1 'polypeptide(L)'
;MPRSISKGLYRPRATSSNASGFRNIVDQAPAGLKWKRGYDLAISTKRTADYTASFRIAFDAEGYLYIDGGYRRRIGFPEQTRYISECIRKEQNTEHGIESALHGRAFMQVLRRDARLNGRSFRGVDARGDKLERAGSWISLADQGRIRLVRGHWIRAFVEELCAFPHGKHDDQVDAVSIAMSLHENPSGKLFFYSPNNPNGEIRRA
;
A
#
# COMPACT_ATOMS: atom_id res chain seq x y z
N MET A 1 -16.96 -22.73 33.56
CA MET A 1 -15.59 -22.23 33.85
C MET A 1 -14.75 -22.50 32.60
N PRO A 2 -14.04 -21.52 31.99
CA PRO A 2 -13.16 -20.51 32.62
C PRO A 2 -13.48 -19.04 32.24
N ARG A 3 -13.43 -18.11 33.21
CA ARG A 3 -12.42 -17.02 33.43
C ARG A 3 -12.34 -16.00 32.28
N SER A 4 -13.13 -14.92 32.31
CA SER A 4 -12.84 -13.62 32.96
C SER A 4 -11.53 -12.96 32.51
N ILE A 5 -11.63 -12.08 31.50
CA ILE A 5 -10.77 -10.90 31.34
C ILE A 5 -11.71 -9.70 31.16
N SER A 6 -12.24 -9.22 32.28
CA SER A 6 -12.86 -7.90 32.36
C SER A 6 -12.12 -7.12 33.45
N LYS A 7 -11.70 -5.91 33.08
CA LYS A 7 -11.17 -4.78 33.88
C LYS A 7 -9.82 -4.29 33.34
N GLY A 8 -9.90 -3.26 32.50
CA GLY A 8 -8.75 -2.50 32.00
C GLY A 8 -9.08 -1.34 31.06
N LEU A 9 -10.24 -1.35 30.38
CA LEU A 9 -10.66 -0.26 29.50
C LEU A 9 -12.08 0.20 29.86
N TYR A 10 -12.20 1.18 30.77
CA TYR A 10 -13.17 2.28 30.65
C TYR A 10 -12.99 3.23 31.84
N ARG A 11 -12.45 4.42 31.59
CA ARG A 11 -12.67 5.59 32.44
C ARG A 11 -13.14 6.71 31.53
N PRO A 12 -14.41 7.14 31.61
CA PRO A 12 -14.92 8.17 30.71
C PRO A 12 -14.53 9.54 31.25
N ARG A 13 -13.76 10.30 30.46
CA ARG A 13 -13.82 11.77 30.46
C ARG A 13 -13.74 12.30 29.04
N ALA A 14 -14.87 12.89 28.64
CA ALA A 14 -15.09 13.98 27.70
C ALA A 14 -14.34 14.00 26.36
N THR A 15 -15.15 13.99 25.29
CA THR A 15 -14.89 14.49 23.92
C THR A 15 -13.93 13.68 23.03
N SER A 16 -14.55 12.81 22.21
CA SER A 16 -14.18 12.44 20.83
C SER A 16 -12.70 12.52 20.41
N SER A 17 -11.97 11.41 20.45
CA SER A 17 -10.82 11.19 19.57
C SER A 17 -10.30 9.74 19.64
N ASN A 18 -10.76 8.88 18.72
CA ASN A 18 -10.02 7.66 18.37
C ASN A 18 -8.76 7.98 17.51
N ALA A 19 -8.39 9.25 17.37
CA ALA A 19 -7.24 9.73 16.60
C ALA A 19 -5.89 9.68 17.37
N SER A 20 -5.82 9.06 18.55
CA SER A 20 -4.60 9.14 19.39
C SER A 20 -3.44 8.25 18.95
N GLY A 21 -3.66 7.27 18.07
CA GLY A 21 -2.62 6.36 17.55
C GLY A 21 -1.66 6.99 16.51
N PHE A 22 -2.06 8.08 15.86
CA PHE A 22 -1.28 8.74 14.80
C PHE A 22 -0.59 10.02 15.27
N ARG A 23 -0.02 10.02 16.49
CA ARG A 23 0.75 11.16 17.03
C ARG A 23 2.03 11.52 16.25
N ASN A 24 2.35 10.78 15.19
CA ASN A 24 3.64 10.86 14.54
C ASN A 24 3.51 11.17 13.04
N ILE A 25 2.93 12.33 12.74
CA ILE A 25 3.07 12.95 11.42
C ILE A 25 4.45 13.58 11.36
N VAL A 26 5.25 13.18 10.36
CA VAL A 26 6.59 13.73 10.12
C VAL A 26 6.58 14.53 8.82
N ASP A 27 7.38 15.59 8.73
CA ASP A 27 7.45 16.40 7.51
C ASP A 27 8.12 15.62 6.36
N GLN A 28 9.13 14.82 6.68
CA GLN A 28 9.86 13.98 5.74
C GLN A 28 10.29 12.67 6.42
N ALA A 29 10.37 11.61 5.63
CA ALA A 29 11.00 10.37 6.08
C ALA A 29 12.54 10.48 6.02
N PRO A 30 13.27 9.66 6.78
CA PRO A 30 14.72 9.54 6.65
C PRO A 30 15.17 9.30 5.19
N ALA A 31 16.34 9.82 4.84
CA ALA A 31 16.94 9.57 3.54
C ALA A 31 17.36 8.10 3.40
N GLY A 32 17.38 7.59 2.17
CA GLY A 32 17.93 6.26 1.86
C GLY A 32 17.00 5.07 2.13
N LEU A 33 15.81 5.30 2.69
CA LEU A 33 14.82 4.24 2.89
C LEU A 33 14.45 3.52 1.57
N LYS A 34 14.24 2.21 1.65
CA LYS A 34 13.82 1.37 0.53
C LYS A 34 12.30 1.25 0.52
N TRP A 35 11.68 1.97 -0.41
CA TRP A 35 10.24 2.08 -0.48
C TRP A 35 9.60 0.92 -1.24
N LYS A 36 8.38 0.57 -0.84
CA LYS A 36 7.49 -0.38 -1.49
C LYS A 36 6.15 0.32 -1.71
N ARG A 37 5.66 0.39 -2.95
CA ARG A 37 4.34 0.99 -3.26
C ARG A 37 3.35 -0.10 -3.63
N GLY A 38 2.21 -0.13 -2.96
CA GLY A 38 1.06 -0.96 -3.31
C GLY A 38 0.07 -0.19 -4.17
N TYR A 39 -0.58 -0.91 -5.08
CA TYR A 39 -1.70 -0.42 -5.89
C TYR A 39 -2.88 -1.37 -5.74
N ASP A 40 -3.94 -0.87 -5.10
CA ASP A 40 -5.25 -1.50 -5.09
C ASP A 40 -6.07 -0.92 -6.26
N LEU A 41 -6.47 -1.81 -7.18
CA LEU A 41 -7.07 -1.44 -8.45
C LEU A 41 -8.52 -1.91 -8.51
N ALA A 42 -9.41 -0.95 -8.31
CA ALA A 42 -10.81 -1.08 -8.67
C ALA A 42 -11.03 -1.46 -10.14
N ILE A 43 -11.96 -2.39 -10.35
CA ILE A 43 -12.43 -2.77 -11.69
C ILE A 43 -13.73 -2.02 -11.96
N SER A 44 -13.73 -1.08 -12.91
CA SER A 44 -15.00 -0.59 -13.45
C SER A 44 -14.87 0.12 -14.79
N THR A 45 -15.85 -0.12 -15.66
CA THR A 45 -16.08 0.63 -16.91
C THR A 45 -17.13 1.73 -16.73
N LYS A 46 -17.61 2.00 -15.51
CA LYS A 46 -18.72 2.92 -15.23
C LYS A 46 -18.29 4.09 -14.31
N ARG A 47 -19.04 5.20 -14.34
CA ARG A 47 -18.88 6.36 -13.42
C ARG A 47 -19.08 6.02 -11.93
N THR A 48 -19.58 4.82 -11.63
CA THR A 48 -19.70 4.25 -10.28
C THR A 48 -18.46 3.45 -9.86
N ALA A 49 -17.33 3.63 -10.56
CA ALA A 49 -16.10 2.88 -10.31
C ALA A 49 -15.73 2.85 -8.82
N ASP A 50 -15.28 1.69 -8.37
CA ASP A 50 -14.62 1.56 -7.09
C ASP A 50 -13.34 2.41 -7.07
N TYR A 51 -12.78 2.67 -5.89
CA TYR A 51 -11.63 3.56 -5.81
C TYR A 51 -10.35 2.83 -6.22
N THR A 52 -9.53 3.50 -7.01
CA THR A 52 -8.11 3.15 -7.10
C THR A 52 -7.40 3.78 -5.93
N ALA A 53 -6.70 2.98 -5.13
CA ALA A 53 -5.90 3.45 -4.02
C ALA A 53 -4.43 3.03 -4.17
N SER A 54 -3.53 3.88 -3.70
CA SER A 54 -2.10 3.57 -3.70
C SER A 54 -1.37 4.28 -2.59
N PHE A 55 -0.51 3.53 -1.91
CA PHE A 55 0.34 4.00 -0.82
C PHE A 55 1.71 3.40 -0.95
N ARG A 56 2.73 4.13 -0.50
CA ARG A 56 4.07 3.57 -0.33
C ARG A 56 4.45 3.47 1.14
N ILE A 57 5.21 2.45 1.44
CA ILE A 57 5.74 2.18 2.77
C ILE A 57 7.25 2.00 2.75
N ALA A 58 7.88 2.27 3.89
CA ALA A 58 9.26 1.87 4.16
C ALA A 58 9.47 1.63 5.65
N PHE A 59 10.47 0.81 5.99
CA PHE A 59 10.91 0.62 7.36
C PHE A 59 12.28 1.26 7.55
N ASP A 60 12.50 1.93 8.69
CA ASP A 60 13.85 2.29 9.16
C ASP A 60 14.52 1.12 9.90
N ALA A 61 15.76 1.33 10.35
CA ALA A 61 16.56 0.31 11.02
C ALA A 61 16.00 -0.05 12.41
N GLU A 62 15.29 0.89 13.04
CA GLU A 62 14.63 0.72 14.33
C GLU A 62 13.29 -0.01 14.19
N GLY A 63 12.79 -0.16 12.96
CA GLY A 63 11.56 -0.84 12.58
C GLY A 63 10.29 0.03 12.73
N TYR A 64 10.41 1.35 12.60
CA TYR A 64 9.24 2.21 12.37
C TYR A 64 8.78 2.09 10.92
N LEU A 65 7.47 1.96 10.76
CA LEU A 65 6.81 1.93 9.47
C LEU A 65 6.45 3.36 9.04
N TYR A 66 7.04 3.82 7.95
CA TYR A 66 6.68 5.07 7.29
C TYR A 66 5.63 4.81 6.22
N ILE A 67 4.56 5.59 6.20
CA ILE A 67 3.52 5.57 5.16
C ILE A 67 3.49 6.93 4.47
N ASP A 68 3.50 6.93 3.14
CA ASP A 68 3.56 8.14 2.32
C ASP A 68 2.80 8.01 0.99
N GLY A 69 2.58 9.15 0.34
CA GLY A 69 2.17 9.24 -1.05
C GLY A 69 0.80 8.65 -1.32
N GLY A 70 -0.11 8.81 -0.36
CA GLY A 70 -1.48 8.32 -0.44
C GLY A 70 -2.22 8.94 -1.61
N TYR A 71 -2.81 8.07 -2.42
CA TYR A 71 -3.63 8.42 -3.58
C TYR A 71 -4.91 7.63 -3.52
N ARG A 72 -6.05 8.30 -3.79
CA ARG A 72 -7.36 7.66 -3.88
C ARG A 72 -8.25 8.40 -4.88
N ARG A 73 -8.62 7.77 -6.00
CA ARG A 73 -9.53 8.36 -6.99
C ARG A 73 -10.36 7.29 -7.70
N ARG A 74 -11.55 7.67 -8.17
CA ARG A 74 -12.36 6.87 -9.10
C ARG A 74 -11.94 7.20 -10.51
N ILE A 75 -11.15 6.31 -11.11
CA ILE A 75 -10.54 6.50 -12.42
C ILE A 75 -10.60 5.20 -13.22
N GLY A 76 -10.65 5.31 -14.55
CA GLY A 76 -10.70 4.17 -15.45
C GLY A 76 -9.31 3.62 -15.78
N PHE A 77 -9.30 2.53 -16.53
CA PHE A 77 -8.09 1.81 -16.94
C PHE A 77 -7.00 2.68 -17.59
N PRO A 78 -7.32 3.60 -18.54
CA PRO A 78 -6.31 4.46 -19.15
C PRO A 78 -5.63 5.40 -18.14
N GLU A 79 -6.41 6.01 -17.25
CA GLU A 79 -5.90 6.89 -16.20
C GLU A 79 -5.12 6.12 -15.13
N GLN A 80 -5.57 4.91 -14.78
CA GLN A 80 -4.87 4.02 -13.83
C GLN A 80 -3.47 3.68 -14.37
N THR A 81 -3.39 3.30 -15.64
CA THR A 81 -2.11 2.98 -16.31
C THR A 81 -1.19 4.19 -16.32
N ARG A 82 -1.70 5.37 -16.68
CA ARG A 82 -0.92 6.62 -16.69
C ARG A 82 -0.39 6.95 -15.29
N TYR A 83 -1.24 6.87 -14.28
CA TYR A 83 -0.85 7.12 -12.89
C TYR A 83 0.27 6.16 -12.44
N ILE A 84 0.11 4.86 -12.66
CA ILE A 84 1.10 3.85 -12.27
C ILE A 84 2.44 4.08 -13.00
N SER A 85 2.42 4.29 -14.32
CA SER A 85 3.65 4.59 -15.10
C SER A 85 4.35 5.84 -14.58
N GLU A 86 3.61 6.89 -14.20
CA GLU A 86 4.19 8.11 -13.64
C GLU A 86 4.84 7.88 -12.27
N CYS A 87 4.18 7.14 -11.37
CA CYS A 87 4.75 6.76 -10.08
C CYS A 87 6.04 5.96 -10.27
N ILE A 88 6.02 4.90 -11.10
CA ILE A 88 7.20 4.06 -11.39
C ILE A 88 8.37 4.89 -11.94
N ARG A 89 8.08 5.89 -12.79
CA ARG A 89 9.11 6.75 -13.38
C ARG A 89 9.70 7.73 -12.37
N LYS A 90 8.86 8.33 -11.51
CA LYS A 90 9.27 9.35 -10.52
C LYS A 90 9.95 8.72 -9.30
N GLU A 91 9.54 7.53 -8.91
CA GLU A 91 9.94 6.88 -7.65
C GLU A 91 11.05 5.84 -7.86
N GLN A 92 12.24 6.30 -8.26
CA GLN A 92 13.32 5.41 -8.69
C GLN A 92 13.83 4.42 -7.63
N ASN A 93 13.66 4.74 -6.34
CA ASN A 93 14.05 3.90 -5.19
C ASN A 93 12.86 3.15 -4.58
N THR A 94 11.81 2.92 -5.36
CA THR A 94 10.58 2.23 -4.94
C THR A 94 10.36 0.97 -5.76
N GLU A 95 10.07 -0.15 -5.09
CA GLU A 95 9.51 -1.34 -5.76
C GLU A 95 7.99 -1.21 -5.78
N HIS A 96 7.39 -1.53 -6.93
CA HIS A 96 5.97 -1.34 -7.17
C HIS A 96 5.23 -2.67 -7.23
N GLY A 97 4.29 -2.88 -6.30
CA GLY A 97 3.43 -4.05 -6.21
C GLY A 97 2.03 -3.76 -6.73
N ILE A 98 1.66 -4.39 -7.83
CA ILE A 98 0.33 -4.27 -8.44
C ILE A 98 -0.44 -5.55 -8.12
N GLU A 99 -1.63 -5.44 -7.52
CA GLU A 99 -2.39 -6.62 -7.17
C GLU A 99 -2.71 -7.49 -8.41
N SER A 100 -2.37 -8.77 -8.33
CA SER A 100 -2.55 -9.78 -9.38
C SER A 100 -3.98 -10.34 -9.39
N ALA A 101 -5.01 -9.49 -9.37
CA ALA A 101 -6.37 -9.94 -9.68
C ALA A 101 -6.51 -10.25 -11.19
N LEU A 102 -7.68 -10.75 -11.64
CA LEU A 102 -7.98 -11.07 -13.05
C LEU A 102 -7.52 -9.99 -14.06
N HIS A 103 -7.55 -8.71 -13.66
CA HIS A 103 -7.12 -7.57 -14.49
C HIS A 103 -5.68 -7.09 -14.22
N GLY A 104 -5.08 -7.45 -13.09
CA GLY A 104 -3.68 -7.10 -12.77
C GLY A 104 -2.70 -7.61 -13.82
N ARG A 105 -2.99 -8.76 -14.46
CA ARG A 105 -2.20 -9.28 -15.58
C ARG A 105 -2.24 -8.36 -16.81
N ALA A 106 -3.38 -7.76 -17.13
CA ALA A 106 -3.51 -6.82 -18.24
C ALA A 106 -2.71 -5.52 -17.96
N PHE A 107 -2.79 -4.99 -16.74
CA PHE A 107 -1.94 -3.87 -16.30
C PHE A 107 -0.46 -4.21 -16.45
N MET A 108 -0.04 -5.37 -15.94
CA MET A 108 1.34 -5.82 -16.05
C MET A 108 1.79 -5.95 -17.51
N GLN A 109 0.95 -6.46 -18.41
CA GLN A 109 1.28 -6.52 -19.84
C GLN A 109 1.43 -5.14 -20.48
N VAL A 110 0.54 -4.20 -20.17
CA VAL A 110 0.62 -2.83 -20.68
C VAL A 110 1.87 -2.12 -20.17
N LEU A 111 2.16 -2.21 -18.86
CA LEU A 111 3.33 -1.59 -18.26
C LEU A 111 4.64 -2.20 -18.77
N ARG A 112 4.68 -3.52 -19.02
CA ARG A 112 5.85 -4.20 -19.61
C ARG A 112 6.16 -3.76 -21.04
N ARG A 113 5.16 -3.27 -21.78
CA ARG A 113 5.34 -2.73 -23.15
C ARG A 113 5.69 -1.24 -23.15
N ASP A 114 5.66 -0.58 -22.01
CA ASP A 114 6.00 0.84 -21.89
C ASP A 114 7.53 1.01 -21.79
N ALA A 115 8.17 1.37 -22.90
CA ALA A 115 9.61 1.56 -22.98
C ALA A 115 10.16 2.60 -21.98
N ARG A 116 9.31 3.51 -21.48
CA ARG A 116 9.69 4.51 -20.45
C ARG A 116 9.94 3.86 -19.09
N LEU A 117 9.49 2.63 -18.88
CA LEU A 117 9.64 1.87 -17.64
C LEU A 117 10.79 0.86 -17.69
N ASN A 118 11.62 0.87 -18.74
CA ASN A 118 12.79 0.01 -18.85
C ASN A 118 13.73 0.19 -17.64
N GLY A 119 14.18 -0.93 -17.05
CA GLY A 119 15.03 -0.94 -15.86
C GLY A 119 14.32 -0.53 -14.54
N ARG A 120 13.00 -0.34 -14.54
CA ARG A 120 12.22 -0.03 -13.33
C ARG A 120 11.68 -1.31 -12.69
N SER A 121 11.54 -1.29 -11.36
CA SER A 121 11.13 -2.46 -10.57
C SER A 121 9.64 -2.43 -10.26
N PHE A 122 8.87 -3.31 -10.90
CA PHE A 122 7.46 -3.53 -10.58
C PHE A 122 7.09 -5.01 -10.78
N ARG A 123 6.13 -5.51 -10.01
CA ARG A 123 5.67 -6.89 -10.08
C ARG A 123 4.22 -7.05 -9.64
N GLY A 124 3.65 -8.19 -10.01
CA GLY A 124 2.36 -8.64 -9.49
C GLY A 124 2.49 -9.07 -8.02
N VAL A 125 1.48 -8.76 -7.22
CA VAL A 125 1.35 -9.22 -5.83
C VAL A 125 0.07 -10.01 -5.71
N ASP A 126 0.18 -11.28 -5.34
CA ASP A 126 -0.99 -12.11 -5.05
C ASP A 126 -1.45 -11.77 -3.63
N ALA A 127 -2.62 -11.15 -3.48
CA ALA A 127 -3.26 -11.02 -2.18
C ALA A 127 -3.67 -12.42 -1.70
N ARG A 128 -2.94 -12.95 -0.72
CA ARG A 128 -3.26 -14.22 -0.04
C ARG A 128 -3.75 -13.94 1.37
N GLY A 129 -4.64 -14.80 1.85
CA GLY A 129 -5.29 -14.61 3.15
C GLY A 129 -6.46 -13.65 3.08
N ASP A 130 -7.22 -13.59 4.16
CA ASP A 130 -8.34 -12.66 4.25
C ASP A 130 -7.85 -11.21 4.46
N LYS A 131 -8.78 -10.26 4.32
CA LYS A 131 -8.49 -8.82 4.42
C LYS A 131 -7.97 -8.42 5.81
N LEU A 132 -8.48 -9.06 6.86
CA LEU A 132 -8.12 -8.78 8.24
C LEU A 132 -6.70 -9.28 8.54
N GLU A 133 -6.38 -10.48 8.07
CA GLU A 133 -5.04 -11.06 8.16
C GLU A 133 -4.01 -10.18 7.45
N ARG A 134 -4.30 -9.74 6.23
CA ARG A 134 -3.40 -8.88 5.45
C ARG A 134 -3.15 -7.52 6.09
N ALA A 135 -4.16 -6.94 6.74
CA ALA A 135 -4.02 -5.65 7.42
C ALA A 135 -3.44 -5.79 8.84
N GLY A 136 -3.60 -6.95 9.48
CA GLY A 136 -3.25 -7.19 10.87
C GLY A 136 -1.77 -6.93 11.17
N SER A 137 -0.87 -7.24 10.23
CA SER A 137 0.58 -7.08 10.44
C SER A 137 0.96 -5.61 10.69
N TRP A 138 0.41 -4.68 9.91
CA TRP A 138 0.73 -3.26 10.06
C TRP A 138 -0.21 -2.51 11.00
N ILE A 139 -1.46 -2.96 11.18
CA ILE A 139 -2.35 -2.41 12.22
C ILE A 139 -1.74 -2.64 13.61
N SER A 140 -1.12 -3.80 13.84
CA SER A 140 -0.39 -4.07 15.09
C SER A 140 0.74 -3.07 15.35
N LEU A 141 1.41 -2.57 14.30
CA LEU A 141 2.41 -1.50 14.42
C LEU A 141 1.79 -0.16 14.76
N ALA A 142 0.58 0.12 14.25
CA ALA A 142 -0.19 1.31 14.61
C ALA A 142 -0.50 1.33 16.11
N ASP A 143 -0.99 0.21 16.65
CA ASP A 143 -1.33 0.06 18.07
C ASP A 143 -0.11 0.22 18.99
N GLN A 144 1.08 -0.17 18.50
CA GLN A 144 2.35 0.01 19.20
C GLN A 144 2.94 1.43 19.06
N GLY A 145 2.30 2.34 18.31
CA GLY A 145 2.83 3.67 18.04
C GLY A 145 4.06 3.69 17.11
N ARG A 146 4.26 2.61 16.35
CA ARG A 146 5.41 2.39 15.45
C ARG A 146 5.15 2.83 14.01
N ILE A 147 4.05 3.52 13.74
CA ILE A 147 3.79 4.14 12.44
C ILE A 147 4.19 5.62 12.44
N ARG A 148 4.75 6.07 11.32
CA ARG A 148 5.03 7.46 10.97
C ARG A 148 4.29 7.79 9.67
N LEU A 149 3.44 8.81 9.68
CA LEU A 149 2.78 9.28 8.46
C LEU A 149 3.60 10.46 7.91
N VAL A 150 4.07 10.36 6.67
CA VAL A 150 4.73 11.49 6.01
C VAL A 150 3.66 12.50 5.61
N ARG A 151 3.88 13.79 5.92
CA ARG A 151 2.86 14.84 5.77
C ARG A 151 2.30 14.86 4.34
N GLY A 152 0.98 14.77 4.23
CA GLY A 152 0.27 14.90 2.96
C GLY A 152 -1.23 15.10 3.13
N HIS A 153 -1.89 15.58 2.08
CA HIS A 153 -3.34 15.86 2.09
C HIS A 153 -4.20 14.58 2.25
N TRP A 154 -3.61 13.41 2.03
CA TRP A 154 -4.26 12.10 2.11
C TRP A 154 -4.50 11.63 3.56
N ILE A 155 -3.76 12.17 4.54
CA ILE A 155 -3.73 11.65 5.92
C ILE A 155 -5.12 11.60 6.56
N ARG A 156 -5.90 12.68 6.44
CA ARG A 156 -7.22 12.74 7.08
C ARG A 156 -8.15 11.64 6.57
N ALA A 157 -8.27 11.51 5.25
CA ALA A 157 -9.13 10.52 4.62
C ALA A 157 -8.65 9.08 4.90
N PHE A 158 -7.33 8.87 5.00
CA PHE A 158 -6.75 7.58 5.35
C PHE A 158 -7.07 7.19 6.80
N VAL A 159 -6.87 8.10 7.76
CA VAL A 159 -7.14 7.84 9.18
C VAL A 159 -8.64 7.61 9.42
N GLU A 160 -9.51 8.38 8.76
CA GLU A 160 -10.97 8.18 8.84
C GLU A 160 -11.37 6.78 8.35
N GLU A 161 -10.81 6.31 7.23
CA GLU A 161 -11.06 4.96 6.71
C GLU A 161 -10.52 3.87 7.64
N LEU A 162 -9.30 4.04 8.14
CA LEU A 162 -8.67 3.08 9.05
C LEU A 162 -9.42 2.95 10.38
N CYS A 163 -9.94 4.04 10.94
CA CYS A 163 -10.77 3.97 12.15
C CYS A 163 -12.11 3.27 11.94
N ALA A 164 -12.61 3.21 10.70
CA ALA A 164 -13.84 2.50 10.36
C ALA A 164 -13.60 1.03 9.98
N PHE A 165 -12.37 0.65 9.65
CA PHE A 165 -12.00 -0.70 9.26
C PHE A 165 -12.20 -1.69 10.42
N PRO A 166 -12.71 -2.92 10.20
CA PRO A 166 -13.07 -3.53 8.89
C PRO A 166 -14.53 -3.29 8.48
N HIS A 167 -15.31 -2.55 9.26
CA HIS A 167 -16.77 -2.42 9.06
C HIS A 167 -17.17 -1.17 8.25
N GLY A 168 -16.18 -0.39 7.81
CA GLY A 168 -16.37 0.80 7.01
C GLY A 168 -16.91 0.46 5.62
N LYS A 169 -17.56 1.46 4.99
CA LYS A 169 -18.04 1.34 3.61
C LYS A 169 -16.91 1.15 2.59
N HIS A 170 -15.71 1.59 2.95
CA HIS A 170 -14.55 1.61 2.09
C HIS A 170 -13.34 1.12 2.87
N ASP A 171 -12.43 0.49 2.16
CA ASP A 171 -11.25 -0.14 2.71
C ASP A 171 -10.09 -0.24 1.69
N ASP A 172 -10.22 0.51 0.58
CA ASP A 172 -9.29 0.52 -0.55
C ASP A 172 -7.89 1.05 -0.12
N GLN A 173 -7.85 2.05 0.76
CA GLN A 173 -6.59 2.62 1.24
C GLN A 173 -5.87 1.66 2.21
N VAL A 174 -6.64 0.97 3.06
CA VAL A 174 -6.12 -0.09 3.95
C VAL A 174 -5.57 -1.25 3.12
N ASP A 175 -6.25 -1.63 2.04
CA ASP A 175 -5.76 -2.65 1.10
C ASP A 175 -4.49 -2.23 0.38
N ALA A 176 -4.42 -0.99 -0.11
CA ALA A 176 -3.24 -0.48 -0.78
C ALA A 176 -1.98 -0.49 0.12
N VAL A 177 -2.12 -0.18 1.41
CA VAL A 177 -1.03 -0.35 2.40
C VAL A 177 -0.69 -1.83 2.59
N SER A 178 -1.70 -2.69 2.70
CA SER A 178 -1.52 -4.14 2.86
C SER A 178 -0.82 -4.80 1.67
N ILE A 179 -1.05 -4.33 0.44
CA ILE A 179 -0.33 -4.77 -0.76
C ILE A 179 1.15 -4.36 -0.67
N ALA A 180 1.42 -3.13 -0.22
CA ALA A 180 2.78 -2.66 -0.02
C ALA A 180 3.51 -3.45 1.08
N MET A 181 2.81 -3.81 2.17
CA MET A 181 3.30 -4.71 3.23
C MET A 181 3.60 -6.10 2.69
N SER A 182 2.70 -6.68 1.89
CA SER A 182 2.93 -7.97 1.24
C SER A 182 4.19 -7.96 0.36
N LEU A 183 4.45 -6.84 -0.32
CA LEU A 183 5.66 -6.65 -1.12
C LEU A 183 6.93 -6.60 -0.26
N HIS A 184 6.84 -6.04 0.95
CA HIS A 184 7.92 -5.98 1.93
C HIS A 184 8.19 -7.34 2.59
N GLU A 185 7.14 -8.03 3.05
CA GLU A 185 7.20 -9.30 3.79
C GLU A 185 7.57 -10.48 2.91
N ASN A 186 7.13 -10.45 1.65
CA ASN A 186 7.48 -11.44 0.65
C ASN A 186 8.38 -10.80 -0.40
N PRO A 187 9.63 -10.42 -0.08
CA PRO A 187 10.56 -9.96 -1.09
C PRO A 187 10.91 -11.18 -1.94
N SER A 188 10.10 -11.47 -2.97
CA SER A 188 10.37 -12.56 -3.89
C SER A 188 11.84 -12.47 -4.34
N GLY A 189 12.58 -13.57 -4.24
CA GLY A 189 13.90 -13.74 -4.89
C GLY A 189 13.85 -13.61 -6.43
N LYS A 190 12.68 -13.28 -6.98
CA LYS A 190 12.43 -12.94 -8.39
C LYS A 190 12.17 -11.43 -8.50
N LEU A 191 13.23 -10.63 -8.42
CA LEU A 191 13.18 -9.25 -8.91
C LEU A 191 13.19 -9.32 -10.44
N PHE A 192 12.08 -8.97 -11.11
CA PHE A 192 12.05 -8.96 -12.57
C PHE A 192 12.77 -7.71 -13.09
N PHE A 193 13.95 -7.88 -13.68
CA PHE A 193 14.58 -6.84 -14.48
C PHE A 193 14.16 -7.01 -15.94
N TYR A 194 13.48 -6.00 -16.49
CA TYR A 194 13.14 -5.99 -17.91
C TYR A 194 14.23 -5.29 -18.71
N SER A 195 14.81 -6.02 -19.67
CA SER A 195 15.73 -5.50 -20.69
C SER A 195 14.99 -5.48 -22.04
N PRO A 196 15.14 -4.42 -22.86
CA PRO A 196 14.51 -4.35 -24.19
C PRO A 196 14.87 -5.53 -25.12
N ASN A 197 15.95 -6.26 -24.83
CA ASN A 197 16.36 -7.45 -25.59
C ASN A 197 15.78 -8.78 -25.06
N ASN A 198 14.95 -8.76 -24.01
CA ASN A 198 14.27 -9.96 -23.52
C ASN A 198 12.83 -9.66 -23.09
N PRO A 199 11.89 -9.56 -24.05
CA PRO A 199 10.51 -9.19 -23.77
C PRO A 199 9.71 -10.21 -22.95
N ASN A 200 10.26 -11.41 -22.76
CA ASN A 200 9.73 -12.49 -21.93
C ASN A 200 10.63 -12.80 -20.72
N GLY A 201 11.63 -11.96 -20.44
CA GLY A 201 12.78 -12.30 -19.61
C GLY A 201 12.54 -12.29 -18.11
N GLU A 202 12.42 -13.47 -17.52
CA GLU A 202 12.73 -13.67 -16.10
C GLU A 202 14.24 -13.47 -15.88
N ILE A 203 14.70 -12.28 -15.52
CA ILE A 203 16.06 -12.12 -15.00
C ILE A 203 16.01 -12.36 -13.50
N ARG A 204 16.47 -13.53 -13.05
CA ARG A 204 16.65 -13.86 -11.64
C ARG A 204 17.87 -13.09 -11.12
N ARG A 205 17.77 -12.40 -9.98
CA ARG A 205 18.98 -12.06 -9.21
C ARG A 205 19.36 -13.30 -8.40
N ALA A 206 20.59 -13.76 -8.60
CA ALA A 206 21.26 -14.68 -7.70
C ALA A 206 21.54 -13.97 -6.36
#